data_AF-A0A8J2HYE2-F1
#
_entry.id   AF-A0A8J2HYE2-F1
#
_cell.length_a   1.000
_cell.length_b   1.000
_cell.length_c   1.000
_cell.angle_alpha   90.00
_cell.angle_beta   90.00
_cell.angle_gamma   90.00
#
_symmetry.space_group_name_H-M   'P 1'
#
loop_
_entity.id
_entity.type
_entity.pdbx_description
1 polymer ?
#
loop_
_entity_poly.entity_id
_entity_poly.type
_entity_poly.pdbx_seq_one_letter_code
_entity_poly.pdbx_strand_id
1 'polypeptide(L)'
;MSDLGFSPSEIRFATGTLAAIATLAPLAYYLYPSQAQDSTAHIETFNRFIESYSTLRPQALTTNATRDFTHTSLPADLHLPTRSIESFREHSQTVFEIFSDFQVVPEDDGHGGKAVHFSRDTDTVVAHCKMGGNVDADHELGAELAEGGITEWWTECVLFVKLSKDGKRVESVREFMHSKKAEELQIRLHGVVNEDLRF
;
A
#
# COMPACT_ATOMS: atom_id res chain seq x y z
N MET A 1 -16.89 -37.40 48.65
CA MET A 1 -17.32 -36.24 47.85
C MET A 1 -17.11 -35.03 48.74
N SER A 2 -16.20 -34.14 48.40
CA SER A 2 -15.90 -32.96 49.22
C SER A 2 -16.93 -31.89 48.93
N ASP A 3 -17.71 -31.50 49.95
CA ASP A 3 -18.66 -30.40 49.86
C ASP A 3 -17.90 -29.08 49.68
N LEU A 4 -18.04 -28.47 48.51
CA LEU A 4 -17.60 -27.10 48.24
C LEU A 4 -18.67 -26.14 48.79
N GLY A 5 -18.68 -25.96 50.11
CA GLY A 5 -19.54 -24.98 50.77
C GLY A 5 -18.91 -23.59 50.71
N PHE A 6 -19.37 -22.74 49.80
CA PHE A 6 -18.99 -21.32 49.79
C PHE A 6 -19.80 -20.54 50.82
N SER A 7 -19.12 -19.70 51.60
CA SER A 7 -19.75 -18.76 52.51
C SER A 7 -20.49 -17.65 51.74
N PRO A 8 -21.57 -17.07 52.31
CA PRO A 8 -22.26 -15.93 51.70
C PRO A 8 -21.36 -14.73 51.41
N SER A 9 -20.28 -14.54 52.19
CA SER A 9 -19.26 -13.51 51.95
C SER A 9 -18.44 -13.79 50.69
N GLU A 10 -18.05 -15.04 50.45
CA GLU A 10 -17.32 -15.44 49.24
C GLU A 10 -18.19 -15.28 48.00
N ILE A 11 -19.48 -15.63 48.08
CA ILE A 11 -20.43 -15.42 46.99
C ILE A 11 -20.57 -13.93 46.68
N ARG A 12 -20.77 -13.08 47.69
CA ARG A 12 -20.89 -11.62 47.49
C ARG A 12 -19.61 -11.00 46.90
N PHE A 13 -18.44 -11.45 47.34
CA PHE A 13 -17.16 -11.01 46.81
C PHE A 13 -16.97 -11.45 45.35
N ALA A 14 -17.30 -12.71 45.03
CA ALA A 14 -17.24 -13.23 43.66
C ALA A 14 -18.22 -12.48 42.74
N THR A 15 -19.47 -12.26 43.18
CA THR A 15 -20.47 -11.49 42.42
C THR A 15 -20.03 -10.04 42.20
N GLY A 16 -19.49 -9.37 43.24
CA GLY A 16 -18.97 -8.02 43.12
C GLY A 16 -17.78 -7.92 42.14
N THR A 17 -16.88 -8.90 42.18
CA THR A 17 -15.73 -8.98 41.28
C THR A 17 -16.17 -9.22 39.83
N LEU A 18 -17.10 -10.15 39.60
CA LEU A 18 -17.66 -10.43 38.26
C LEU A 18 -18.39 -9.21 37.69
N ALA A 19 -19.19 -8.52 38.50
CA ALA A 19 -19.87 -7.29 38.09
C ALA A 19 -18.87 -6.16 37.75
N ALA A 20 -17.79 -6.04 38.52
CA ALA A 20 -16.72 -5.08 38.23
C ALA A 20 -15.98 -5.42 36.92
N ILE A 21 -15.65 -6.69 36.67
CA ILE A 21 -15.00 -7.11 35.42
C ILE A 21 -15.94 -6.91 34.22
N ALA A 22 -17.22 -7.30 34.36
CA ALA A 22 -18.21 -7.16 33.30
C ALA A 22 -18.48 -5.69 32.91
N THR A 23 -18.30 -4.75 33.85
CA THR A 23 -18.43 -3.32 33.55
C THR A 23 -17.11 -2.72 33.05
N LEU A 24 -15.98 -3.07 33.65
CA LEU A 24 -14.68 -2.48 33.32
C LEU A 24 -14.06 -3.04 32.04
N ALA A 25 -14.29 -4.30 31.67
CA ALA A 25 -13.67 -4.90 30.48
C ALA A 25 -14.18 -4.27 29.17
N PRO A 26 -15.49 -4.04 28.95
CA PRO A 26 -15.96 -3.32 27.77
C PRO A 26 -15.52 -1.85 27.79
N LEU A 27 -15.57 -1.19 28.95
CA LEU A 27 -15.10 0.19 29.09
C LEU A 27 -13.61 0.31 28.78
N ALA A 28 -12.78 -0.61 29.28
CA ALA A 28 -11.38 -0.68 28.91
C ALA A 28 -11.21 -0.97 27.43
N TYR A 29 -11.97 -1.89 26.82
CA TYR A 29 -11.90 -2.15 25.38
C TYR A 29 -12.27 -0.94 24.52
N TYR A 30 -13.30 -0.18 24.90
CA TYR A 30 -13.77 1.00 24.17
C TYR A 30 -12.95 2.27 24.46
N LEU A 31 -12.37 2.38 25.66
CA LEU A 31 -11.54 3.52 26.07
C LEU A 31 -10.05 3.27 25.86
N TYR A 32 -9.63 2.03 25.61
CA TYR A 32 -8.25 1.77 25.18
C TYR A 32 -8.12 2.47 23.84
N PRO A 33 -7.33 3.55 23.75
CA PRO A 33 -7.16 4.25 22.50
C PRO A 33 -6.70 3.19 21.50
N SER A 34 -7.39 3.11 20.35
CA SER A 34 -6.77 2.50 19.18
C SER A 34 -5.41 3.17 19.07
N GLN A 35 -4.34 2.42 19.35
CA GLN A 35 -2.98 2.94 19.17
C GLN A 35 -2.98 3.57 17.79
N ALA A 36 -2.68 4.87 17.71
CA ALA A 36 -2.66 5.62 16.47
C ALA A 36 -1.89 4.76 15.46
N GLN A 37 -2.60 4.23 14.46
CA GLN A 37 -2.01 3.28 13.50
C GLN A 37 -0.81 3.92 12.79
N ASP A 38 -0.85 5.25 12.69
CA ASP A 38 0.08 6.18 12.07
C ASP A 38 1.52 6.10 12.55
N SER A 39 1.81 5.56 13.74
CA SER A 39 3.17 5.52 14.31
C SER A 39 3.76 4.10 14.40
N THR A 40 3.25 3.15 13.63
CA THR A 40 3.81 1.79 13.59
C THR A 40 5.01 1.73 12.62
N ALA A 41 5.98 0.86 12.90
CA ALA A 41 7.08 0.58 11.96
C ALA A 41 6.59 0.20 10.56
N HIS A 42 5.39 -0.40 10.49
CA HIS A 42 4.73 -0.78 9.25
C HIS A 42 4.34 0.46 8.42
N ILE A 43 3.63 1.41 9.03
CA ILE A 43 3.26 2.67 8.37
C ILE A 43 4.52 3.47 8.00
N GLU A 44 5.55 3.50 8.84
CA GLU A 44 6.80 4.17 8.51
C GLU A 44 7.51 3.55 7.30
N THR A 45 7.56 2.21 7.21
CA THR A 45 8.16 1.51 6.07
C THR A 45 7.31 1.71 4.81
N PHE A 46 5.98 1.69 4.93
CA PHE A 46 5.08 2.00 3.82
C PHE A 46 5.29 3.44 3.31
N ASN A 47 5.36 4.43 4.21
CA ASN A 47 5.61 5.83 3.84
C ASN A 47 6.95 5.98 3.10
N ARG A 48 8.02 5.38 3.61
CA ARG A 48 9.31 5.35 2.92
C ARG A 48 9.23 4.67 1.54
N PHE A 49 8.44 3.61 1.42
CA PHE A 49 8.24 2.90 0.16
C PHE A 49 7.54 3.80 -0.87
N ILE A 50 6.41 4.44 -0.52
CA ILE A 50 5.71 5.32 -1.47
C ILE A 50 6.51 6.60 -1.78
N GLU A 51 7.23 7.16 -0.81
CA GLU A 51 8.12 8.31 -1.02
C GLU A 51 9.26 7.97 -1.98
N SER A 52 9.70 6.71 -2.04
CA SER A 52 10.80 6.32 -2.92
C SER A 52 10.45 6.41 -4.42
N TYR A 53 9.17 6.44 -4.78
CA TYR A 53 8.74 6.71 -6.17
C TYR A 53 9.23 8.07 -6.67
N SER A 54 9.26 9.09 -5.80
CA SER A 54 9.71 10.45 -6.17
C SER A 54 11.22 10.58 -6.36
N THR A 55 11.96 9.51 -6.12
CA THR A 55 13.40 9.49 -6.41
C THR A 55 13.70 9.16 -7.86
N LEU A 56 12.72 8.64 -8.62
CA LEU A 56 12.90 8.10 -9.97
C LEU A 56 14.04 7.07 -10.06
N ARG A 57 14.30 6.33 -8.97
CA ARG A 57 15.36 5.31 -8.88
C ARG A 57 14.76 3.95 -8.53
N PRO A 58 14.79 2.96 -9.44
CA PRO A 58 14.20 1.64 -9.18
C PRO A 58 14.81 0.92 -7.96
N GLN A 59 16.08 1.19 -7.64
CA GLN A 59 16.75 0.61 -6.48
C GLN A 59 16.17 1.16 -5.15
N ALA A 60 15.67 2.39 -5.14
CA ALA A 60 15.05 2.98 -3.96
C ALA A 60 13.75 2.24 -3.58
N LEU A 61 12.91 1.91 -4.57
CA LEU A 61 11.66 1.15 -4.41
C LEU A 61 11.84 -0.22 -3.74
N THR A 62 13.03 -0.78 -3.85
CA THR A 62 13.32 -2.16 -3.45
C THR A 62 14.38 -2.24 -2.36
N THR A 63 14.79 -1.10 -1.79
CA THR A 63 15.82 -1.04 -0.74
C THR A 63 15.43 -1.85 0.49
N ASN A 64 14.14 -1.81 0.86
CA ASN A 64 13.60 -2.55 2.00
C ASN A 64 12.83 -3.82 1.58
N ALA A 65 12.89 -4.25 0.31
CA ALA A 65 12.18 -5.44 -0.12
C ALA A 65 12.81 -6.72 0.46
N THR A 66 12.00 -7.77 0.68
CA THR A 66 12.53 -9.11 0.98
C THR A 66 13.15 -9.76 -0.26
N ARG A 67 13.86 -10.87 -0.05
CA ARG A 67 14.51 -11.61 -1.15
C ARG A 67 13.47 -12.26 -2.09
N ASP A 68 12.35 -12.67 -1.53
CA ASP A 68 11.21 -13.33 -2.18
C ASP A 68 10.09 -12.34 -2.55
N PHE A 69 10.44 -11.06 -2.70
CA PHE A 69 9.49 -10.01 -3.06
C PHE A 69 8.72 -10.33 -4.35
N THR A 70 7.43 -10.02 -4.32
CA THR A 70 6.54 -10.13 -5.48
C THR A 70 5.71 -8.87 -5.70
N HIS A 71 5.55 -8.49 -6.97
CA HIS A 71 4.66 -7.42 -7.38
C HIS A 71 3.59 -7.94 -8.34
N THR A 72 2.32 -7.64 -8.07
CA THR A 72 1.20 -8.05 -8.93
C THR A 72 0.28 -6.87 -9.22
N SER A 73 -0.01 -6.63 -10.49
CA SER A 73 -0.98 -5.63 -10.92
C SER A 73 -2.37 -6.25 -11.07
N LEU A 74 -3.38 -5.48 -10.71
CA LEU A 74 -4.82 -5.77 -10.78
C LEU A 74 -5.51 -4.61 -11.53
N PRO A 75 -6.70 -4.82 -12.13
CA PRO A 75 -7.44 -6.08 -12.21
C PRO A 75 -6.75 -7.12 -13.11
N ALA A 76 -7.11 -8.40 -12.91
CA ALA A 76 -6.53 -9.52 -13.66
C ALA A 76 -6.79 -9.44 -15.18
N ASP A 77 -7.82 -8.70 -15.59
CA ASP A 77 -8.18 -8.46 -17.00
C ASP A 77 -7.12 -7.65 -17.77
N LEU A 78 -6.22 -6.94 -17.05
CA LEU A 78 -5.04 -6.31 -17.66
C LEU A 78 -4.00 -7.34 -18.12
N HIS A 79 -4.13 -8.61 -17.70
CA HIS A 79 -3.24 -9.72 -18.06
C HIS A 79 -1.75 -9.47 -17.79
N LEU A 80 -1.44 -8.59 -16.82
CA LEU A 80 -0.07 -8.27 -16.43
C LEU A 80 0.56 -9.39 -15.58
N PRO A 81 1.81 -9.78 -15.86
CA PRO A 81 2.51 -10.81 -15.13
C PRO A 81 2.83 -10.37 -13.70
N THR A 82 2.91 -11.34 -12.80
CA THR A 82 3.54 -11.11 -11.49
C THR A 82 5.04 -10.96 -11.69
N ARG A 83 5.62 -9.91 -11.11
CA ARG A 83 7.04 -9.55 -11.27
C ARG A 83 7.83 -9.93 -10.01
N SER A 84 9.03 -10.47 -10.23
CA SER A 84 10.05 -10.60 -9.19
C SER A 84 10.63 -9.22 -8.85
N ILE A 85 11.50 -9.13 -7.85
CA ILE A 85 12.21 -7.89 -7.52
C ILE A 85 13.03 -7.32 -8.70
N GLU A 86 13.63 -8.19 -9.52
CA GLU A 86 14.44 -7.80 -10.67
C GLU A 86 13.53 -7.25 -11.78
N SER A 87 12.51 -8.02 -12.19
CA SER A 87 11.56 -7.58 -13.21
C SER A 87 10.75 -6.35 -12.77
N PHE A 88 10.50 -6.18 -11.47
CA PHE A 88 9.87 -4.97 -10.95
C PHE A 88 10.77 -3.75 -11.10
N ARG A 89 12.09 -3.87 -10.82
CA ARG A 89 13.04 -2.77 -11.04
C ARG A 89 13.17 -2.39 -12.50
N GLU A 90 13.26 -3.36 -13.39
CA GLU A 90 13.31 -3.14 -14.84
C GLU A 90 12.04 -2.43 -15.31
N HIS A 91 10.87 -2.90 -14.86
CA HIS A 91 9.61 -2.24 -15.18
C HIS A 91 9.54 -0.80 -14.65
N SER A 92 9.93 -0.56 -13.39
CA SER A 92 9.96 0.78 -12.82
C SER A 92 10.94 1.70 -13.54
N GLN A 93 12.06 1.18 -14.06
CA GLN A 93 13.01 1.96 -14.85
C GLN A 93 12.32 2.53 -16.10
N THR A 94 11.63 1.68 -16.87
CA THR A 94 10.90 2.10 -18.06
C THR A 94 9.80 3.11 -17.74
N VAL A 95 9.07 2.92 -16.63
CA VAL A 95 8.07 3.91 -16.21
C VAL A 95 8.73 5.24 -15.88
N PHE A 96 9.80 5.25 -15.10
CA PHE A 96 10.48 6.48 -14.68
C PHE A 96 11.10 7.27 -15.83
N GLU A 97 11.47 6.61 -16.92
CA GLU A 97 11.95 7.25 -18.16
C GLU A 97 10.90 8.13 -18.86
N ILE A 98 9.62 7.99 -18.51
CA ILE A 98 8.54 8.83 -19.07
C ILE A 98 8.46 10.18 -18.34
N PHE A 99 9.01 10.29 -17.13
CA PHE A 99 8.65 11.32 -16.17
C PHE A 99 9.85 12.12 -15.67
N SER A 100 9.71 13.45 -15.62
CA SER A 100 10.70 14.34 -15.00
C SER A 100 10.48 14.45 -13.49
N ASP A 101 9.25 14.22 -13.05
CA ASP A 101 8.88 13.90 -11.67
C ASP A 101 7.75 12.87 -11.66
N PHE A 102 7.73 12.05 -10.62
CA PHE A 102 6.70 11.04 -10.42
C PHE A 102 6.47 10.86 -8.94
N GLN A 103 5.23 10.71 -8.50
CA GLN A 103 4.91 10.51 -7.09
C GLN A 103 3.72 9.59 -6.90
N VAL A 104 3.68 8.98 -5.73
CA VAL A 104 2.55 8.20 -5.23
C VAL A 104 2.12 8.85 -3.91
N VAL A 105 0.92 9.40 -3.90
CA VAL A 105 0.41 10.17 -2.76
C VAL A 105 -0.91 9.58 -2.31
N PRO A 106 -1.08 9.24 -1.02
CA PRO A 106 -2.37 8.82 -0.50
C PRO A 106 -3.40 9.94 -0.62
N GLU A 107 -4.60 9.59 -1.10
CA GLU A 107 -5.74 10.50 -1.17
C GLU A 107 -6.30 10.83 0.23
N ASP A 108 -7.21 11.80 0.30
CA ASP A 108 -7.96 12.12 1.53
C ASP A 108 -8.98 11.01 1.86
N ASP A 109 -9.16 10.69 3.15
CA ASP A 109 -10.10 9.67 3.60
C ASP A 109 -11.55 10.15 3.74
N GLY A 110 -11.82 11.43 3.43
CA GLY A 110 -13.11 12.10 3.61
C GLY A 110 -13.36 12.59 5.05
N HIS A 111 -12.40 12.40 5.95
CA HIS A 111 -12.49 12.70 7.38
C HIS A 111 -11.31 13.53 7.90
N GLY A 112 -10.50 14.11 7.00
CA GLY A 112 -9.35 14.96 7.33
C GLY A 112 -8.06 14.17 7.60
N GLY A 113 -8.03 12.89 7.22
CA GLY A 113 -6.87 12.01 7.27
C GLY A 113 -6.45 11.53 5.88
N LYS A 114 -5.40 10.70 5.84
CA LYS A 114 -4.98 10.01 4.62
C LYS A 114 -5.74 8.69 4.49
N ALA A 115 -6.12 8.33 3.27
CA ALA A 115 -6.79 7.07 2.93
C ALA A 115 -5.81 5.87 3.01
N VAL A 116 -5.23 5.64 4.19
CA VAL A 116 -4.25 4.60 4.51
C VAL A 116 -4.75 3.79 5.70
N HIS A 117 -4.78 2.47 5.56
CA HIS A 117 -5.21 1.56 6.61
C HIS A 117 -4.17 0.46 6.83
N PHE A 118 -3.78 0.24 8.08
CA PHE A 118 -2.90 -0.88 8.45
C PHE A 118 -3.68 -2.02 9.12
N SER A 119 -3.66 -3.19 8.49
CA SER A 119 -4.19 -4.43 9.04
C SER A 119 -3.10 -5.22 9.78
N ARG A 120 -3.22 -5.29 11.11
CA ARG A 120 -2.29 -6.04 11.98
C ARG A 120 -2.37 -7.55 11.80
N ASP A 121 -3.52 -8.07 11.40
CA ASP A 121 -3.72 -9.52 11.25
C ASP A 121 -2.99 -10.08 10.02
N THR A 122 -2.71 -9.22 9.05
CA THR A 122 -2.12 -9.59 7.76
C THR A 122 -0.81 -8.87 7.47
N ASP A 123 -0.33 -8.07 8.42
CA ASP A 123 0.83 -7.18 8.27
C ASP A 123 0.78 -6.36 6.97
N THR A 124 -0.42 -5.92 6.57
CA THR A 124 -0.66 -5.27 5.26
C THR A 124 -1.13 -3.84 5.43
N VAL A 125 -0.49 -2.92 4.73
CA VAL A 125 -0.96 -1.54 4.56
C VAL A 125 -1.73 -1.43 3.25
N VAL A 126 -2.95 -0.93 3.33
CA VAL A 126 -3.82 -0.66 2.18
C VAL A 126 -3.94 0.85 2.03
N ALA A 127 -3.70 1.37 0.83
CA ALA A 127 -3.79 2.81 0.58
C ALA A 127 -4.47 3.11 -0.74
N HIS A 128 -5.42 4.05 -0.73
CA HIS A 128 -5.94 4.66 -1.94
C HIS A 128 -5.02 5.82 -2.31
N CYS A 129 -4.41 5.76 -3.49
CA CYS A 129 -3.38 6.69 -3.92
C CYS A 129 -3.69 7.29 -5.28
N LYS A 130 -3.26 8.54 -5.44
CA LYS A 130 -2.99 9.12 -6.75
C LYS A 130 -1.53 8.87 -7.11
N MET A 131 -1.29 8.52 -8.37
CA MET A 131 0.01 8.16 -8.90
C MET A 131 0.25 8.87 -10.23
N GLY A 132 1.43 9.47 -10.41
CA GLY A 132 1.76 10.19 -11.64
C GLY A 132 2.73 11.35 -11.43
N GLY A 133 2.89 12.19 -12.46
CA GLY A 133 3.73 13.39 -12.42
C GLY A 133 3.90 14.03 -13.79
N ASN A 134 4.88 14.94 -13.91
CA ASN A 134 5.16 15.64 -15.16
C ASN A 134 5.95 14.77 -16.13
N VAL A 135 5.54 14.82 -17.40
CA VAL A 135 6.20 14.11 -18.50
C VAL A 135 7.58 14.72 -18.78
N ASP A 136 8.58 13.88 -19.01
CA ASP A 136 9.92 14.31 -19.44
C ASP A 136 9.97 14.43 -20.97
N ALA A 137 9.76 15.64 -21.49
CA ALA A 137 9.82 15.88 -22.94
C ALA A 137 11.24 15.77 -23.54
N ASP A 138 12.29 15.70 -22.71
CA ASP A 138 13.67 15.54 -23.18
C ASP A 138 14.06 14.07 -23.39
N HIS A 139 13.28 13.12 -22.83
CA HIS A 139 13.46 11.68 -23.00
C HIS A 139 12.56 11.11 -24.11
N GLU A 140 13.01 10.08 -24.84
CA GLU A 140 12.29 9.51 -25.99
C GLU A 140 10.82 9.17 -25.68
N LEU A 141 10.57 8.39 -24.63
CA LEU A 141 9.22 7.98 -24.24
C LEU A 141 8.33 9.13 -23.75
N GLY A 142 8.91 10.12 -23.07
CA GLY A 142 8.14 11.28 -22.61
C GLY A 142 7.90 12.30 -23.72
N ALA A 143 8.83 12.45 -24.66
CA ALA A 143 8.67 13.26 -25.87
C ALA A 143 7.47 12.78 -26.70
N GLU A 144 7.27 11.47 -26.85
CA GLU A 144 6.11 10.90 -27.56
C GLU A 144 4.77 11.34 -26.92
N LEU A 145 4.69 11.33 -25.58
CA LEU A 145 3.52 11.83 -24.87
C LEU A 145 3.35 13.35 -25.05
N ALA A 146 4.45 14.10 -24.98
CA ALA A 146 4.45 15.55 -25.12
C ALA A 146 4.01 16.00 -26.53
N GLU A 147 4.43 15.31 -27.60
CA GLU A 147 3.97 15.52 -28.96
C GLU A 147 2.46 15.29 -29.10
N GLY A 148 1.92 14.32 -28.35
CA GLY A 148 0.50 14.07 -28.21
C GLY A 148 -0.27 15.10 -27.38
N GLY A 149 0.40 16.15 -26.89
CA GLY A 149 -0.15 17.21 -26.05
C GLY A 149 -0.28 16.83 -24.57
N ILE A 150 0.37 15.75 -24.12
CA ILE A 150 0.34 15.27 -22.74
C ILE A 150 1.62 15.71 -22.04
N THR A 151 1.50 16.72 -21.19
CA THR A 151 2.63 17.25 -20.38
C THR A 151 2.63 16.74 -18.95
N GLU A 152 1.51 16.15 -18.51
CA GLU A 152 1.37 15.52 -17.19
C GLU A 152 0.51 14.26 -17.32
N TRP A 153 0.79 13.27 -16.49
CA TRP A 153 -0.02 12.05 -16.43
C TRP A 153 -0.32 11.66 -14.99
N TRP A 154 -1.60 11.48 -14.68
CA TRP A 154 -2.09 11.08 -13.38
C TRP A 154 -3.12 9.95 -13.49
N THR A 155 -3.02 8.99 -12.58
CA THR A 155 -3.97 7.89 -12.40
C THR A 155 -4.23 7.67 -10.91
N GLU A 156 -5.24 6.86 -10.61
CA GLU A 156 -5.54 6.38 -9.26
C GLU A 156 -5.20 4.88 -9.16
N CYS A 157 -4.81 4.46 -7.96
CA CYS A 157 -4.64 3.05 -7.63
C CYS A 157 -4.94 2.75 -6.16
N VAL A 158 -5.19 1.48 -5.85
CA VAL A 158 -5.20 0.96 -4.48
C VAL A 158 -4.00 0.05 -4.29
N LEU A 159 -3.10 0.45 -3.41
CA LEU A 159 -1.94 -0.35 -3.03
C LEU A 159 -2.28 -1.27 -1.86
N PHE A 160 -1.83 -2.51 -1.94
CA PHE A 160 -1.83 -3.50 -0.87
C PHE A 160 -0.37 -3.91 -0.65
N VAL A 161 0.27 -3.31 0.35
CA VAL A 161 1.68 -3.53 0.66
C VAL A 161 1.77 -4.44 1.88
N LYS A 162 2.13 -5.70 1.63
CA LYS A 162 2.41 -6.66 2.69
C LYS A 162 3.82 -6.43 3.20
N LEU A 163 3.96 -6.33 4.51
CA LEU A 163 5.22 -6.09 5.19
C LEU A 163 5.62 -7.32 6.01
N SER A 164 6.90 -7.40 6.36
CA SER A 164 7.38 -8.40 7.30
C SER A 164 6.76 -8.16 8.68
N LYS A 165 6.65 -9.22 9.49
CA LYS A 165 6.06 -9.16 10.85
C LYS A 165 6.67 -8.09 11.77
N ASP A 166 7.93 -7.71 11.55
CA ASP A 166 8.61 -6.65 12.31
C ASP A 166 8.40 -5.24 11.72
N GLY A 167 7.65 -5.14 10.62
CA GLY A 167 7.31 -3.93 9.90
C GLY A 167 8.46 -3.29 9.13
N LYS A 168 9.62 -3.96 8.98
CA LYS A 168 10.83 -3.33 8.43
C LYS A 168 11.06 -3.59 6.95
N ARG A 169 10.41 -4.60 6.38
CA ARG A 169 10.63 -5.02 4.99
C ARG A 169 9.33 -5.15 4.22
N VAL A 170 9.38 -4.91 2.92
CA VAL A 170 8.26 -5.13 1.99
C VAL A 170 8.34 -6.54 1.43
N GLU A 171 7.34 -7.36 1.73
CA GLU A 171 7.23 -8.75 1.26
C GLU A 171 6.52 -8.82 -0.10
N SER A 172 5.44 -8.07 -0.29
CA SER A 172 4.76 -8.03 -1.58
C SER A 172 3.97 -6.75 -1.76
N VAL A 173 3.77 -6.40 -3.02
CA VAL A 173 2.93 -5.28 -3.44
C VAL A 173 1.90 -5.83 -4.40
N ARG A 174 0.63 -5.58 -4.10
CA ARG A 174 -0.44 -5.71 -5.09
C ARG A 174 -0.99 -4.33 -5.37
N GLU A 175 -1.22 -4.03 -6.62
CA GLU A 175 -1.71 -2.72 -7.04
C GLU A 175 -2.97 -2.89 -7.86
N PHE A 176 -4.09 -2.33 -7.40
CA PHE A 176 -5.30 -2.23 -8.18
C PHE A 176 -5.31 -0.90 -8.94
N MET A 177 -5.07 -0.96 -10.23
CA MET A 177 -4.91 0.19 -11.11
C MET A 177 -6.25 0.60 -11.73
N HIS A 178 -6.39 1.87 -12.07
CA HIS A 178 -7.43 2.34 -12.98
C HIS A 178 -7.17 1.80 -14.41
N SER A 179 -7.72 0.62 -14.72
CA SER A 179 -7.41 -0.14 -15.94
C SER A 179 -7.52 0.67 -17.24
N LYS A 180 -8.57 1.47 -17.42
CA LYS A 180 -8.74 2.31 -18.63
C LYS A 180 -7.62 3.34 -18.80
N LYS A 181 -7.05 3.84 -17.70
CA LYS A 181 -5.95 4.81 -17.75
C LYS A 181 -4.65 4.08 -18.09
N ALA A 182 -4.42 2.91 -17.49
CA ALA A 182 -3.29 2.07 -17.85
C ALA A 182 -3.32 1.69 -19.35
N GLU A 183 -4.47 1.28 -19.86
CA GLU A 183 -4.68 0.99 -21.29
C GLU A 183 -4.48 2.24 -22.16
N GLU A 184 -4.98 3.41 -21.74
CA GLU A 184 -4.76 4.66 -22.48
C GLU A 184 -3.28 5.01 -22.57
N LEU A 185 -2.54 4.96 -21.45
CA LEU A 185 -1.10 5.20 -21.45
C LEU A 185 -0.38 4.19 -22.34
N GLN A 186 -0.77 2.92 -22.26
CA GLN A 186 -0.25 1.87 -23.12
C GLN A 186 -0.50 2.20 -24.60
N ILE A 187 -1.71 2.57 -25.01
CA ILE A 187 -2.03 2.91 -26.40
C ILE A 187 -1.22 4.13 -26.87
N ARG A 188 -1.01 5.12 -26.00
CA ARG A 188 -0.25 6.33 -26.33
C ARG A 188 1.23 6.05 -26.56
N LEU A 189 1.81 5.12 -25.79
CA LEU A 189 3.20 4.67 -25.94
C LEU A 189 3.36 3.59 -27.03
N HIS A 190 2.38 2.72 -27.22
CA HIS A 190 2.37 1.66 -28.24
C HIS A 190 1.88 2.11 -29.62
N GLY A 191 1.42 3.36 -29.76
CA GLY A 191 1.19 3.95 -31.09
C GLY A 191 2.45 3.99 -31.96
N VAL A 192 3.64 3.70 -31.41
CA VAL A 192 4.96 3.88 -32.03
C VAL A 192 5.93 2.69 -31.84
N VAL A 193 5.65 1.68 -30.99
CA VAL A 193 6.60 0.56 -30.70
C VAL A 193 6.01 -0.83 -30.95
N ASN A 194 6.71 -1.62 -31.78
CA ASN A 194 6.40 -2.99 -32.22
C ASN A 194 6.31 -4.01 -31.05
N GLU A 195 5.59 -5.11 -31.30
CA GLU A 195 5.00 -6.15 -30.40
C GLU A 195 5.82 -6.77 -29.23
N ASP A 196 7.02 -6.29 -28.87
CA ASP A 196 7.90 -6.98 -27.91
C ASP A 196 7.80 -6.47 -26.45
N LEU A 197 7.04 -5.40 -26.19
CA LEU A 197 6.70 -4.98 -24.82
C LEU A 197 5.30 -5.48 -24.44
N ARG A 198 5.16 -6.78 -24.25
CA ARG A 198 4.06 -7.30 -23.43
C ARG A 198 4.46 -7.06 -21.97
N PHE A 199 3.85 -6.02 -21.38
CA PHE A 199 3.98 -5.69 -19.96
C PHE A 199 3.64 -6.85 -19.04
#